data_AF-A0AAE1YWA8-F1
#
_entry.id   AF-A0AAE1YWA8-F1
#
_cell.length_a   1.000
_cell.length_b   1.000
_cell.length_c   1.000
_cell.angle_alpha   90.00
_cell.angle_beta   90.00
_cell.angle_gamma   90.00
#
_symmetry.space_group_name_H-M   'P 1'
#
loop_
_entity.id
_entity.type
_entity.pdbx_description
1 polymer ?
#
loop_
_entity_poly.entity_id
_entity_poly.type
_entity_poly.pdbx_seq_one_letter_code
_entity_poly.pdbx_strand_id
1 'polypeptide(L)'
;MCALENHKNEQGKTSYMCKTSEVLVEKLSGYIETKQCVNACGLQREGVEISFDTFLSSKFTAHLCSSACYHNCPNIVDLLLNLTADEGVSLPNICKNHKEIYRTMYKILSSDSPAAAPLVAPAPTSF
;
A
#
# COMPACT_ATOMS: atom_id res chain seq x y z
N MET A 1 -21.15 -12.58 3.80
CA MET A 1 -22.51 -13.12 3.51
C MET A 1 -22.37 -14.48 2.84
N CYS A 2 -22.82 -15.56 3.49
CA CYS A 2 -22.78 -16.92 2.94
C CYS A 2 -24.19 -17.34 2.49
N ALA A 3 -24.32 -17.83 1.26
CA ALA A 3 -25.54 -18.52 0.82
C ALA A 3 -25.46 -20.00 1.20
N LEU A 4 -26.41 -20.48 2.00
CA LEU A 4 -26.46 -21.88 2.46
C LEU A 4 -27.02 -22.78 1.35
N GLU A 5 -26.28 -23.84 1.02
CA GLU A 5 -26.74 -24.89 0.12
C GLU A 5 -27.26 -26.09 0.90
N ASN A 6 -28.37 -26.68 0.42
CA ASN A 6 -28.99 -27.87 0.99
C ASN A 6 -28.38 -29.14 0.38
N HIS A 7 -27.69 -29.93 1.19
CA HIS A 7 -27.15 -31.22 0.78
C HIS A 7 -27.87 -32.36 1.50
N LYS A 8 -28.51 -33.27 0.77
CA LYS A 8 -29.13 -34.47 1.36
C LYS A 8 -28.15 -35.62 1.29
N ASN A 9 -27.84 -36.23 2.42
CA ASN A 9 -27.05 -37.46 2.44
C ASN A 9 -27.92 -38.68 2.06
N GLU A 10 -27.27 -39.83 1.82
CA GLU A 10 -27.93 -41.07 1.40
C GLU A 10 -28.98 -41.59 2.40
N GLN A 11 -28.93 -41.11 3.65
CA GLN A 11 -29.86 -41.45 4.73
C GLN A 11 -31.06 -40.46 4.80
N GLY A 12 -31.17 -39.53 3.85
CA GLY A 12 -32.24 -38.54 3.78
C GLY A 12 -32.10 -37.35 4.75
N LYS A 13 -30.96 -37.24 5.46
CA LYS A 13 -30.67 -36.12 6.36
C LYS A 13 -30.16 -34.94 5.53
N THR A 14 -30.88 -33.82 5.61
CA THR A 14 -30.46 -32.55 5.00
C THR A 14 -29.43 -31.87 5.89
N SER A 15 -28.21 -31.69 5.38
CA SER A 15 -27.15 -30.87 5.97
C SER A 15 -27.00 -29.56 5.20
N TYR A 16 -26.83 -28.46 5.93
CA TYR A 16 -26.57 -27.14 5.34
C TYR A 16 -25.07 -26.89 5.36
N MET A 17 -24.48 -26.57 4.21
CA MET A 17 -23.07 -26.20 4.13
C MET A 17 -22.90 -24.91 3.35
N CYS A 18 -22.03 -24.06 3.88
CA CYS A 18 -21.48 -22.94 3.13
C CYS A 18 -20.40 -23.49 2.22
N LYS A 19 -20.68 -23.59 0.92
CA LYS A 19 -19.69 -23.97 -0.07
C LYS A 19 -19.09 -22.69 -0.66
N THR A 20 -17.81 -22.48 -0.44
CA THR A 20 -17.08 -21.46 -1.19
C THR A 20 -16.83 -22.00 -2.58
N SER A 21 -17.24 -21.26 -3.62
CA SER A 21 -16.89 -21.58 -5.00
C SER A 21 -15.38 -21.69 -5.11
N GLU A 22 -14.90 -22.83 -5.60
CA GLU A 22 -13.49 -23.03 -5.88
C GLU A 22 -13.17 -22.20 -7.13
N VAL A 23 -12.72 -20.96 -6.92
CA VAL A 23 -12.24 -20.11 -8.01
C VAL A 23 -10.88 -20.65 -8.39
N LEU A 24 -10.81 -21.29 -9.56
CA LEU A 24 -9.54 -21.67 -10.15
C LEU A 24 -8.81 -20.37 -10.52
N VAL A 25 -7.88 -19.93 -9.68
CA VAL A 25 -7.02 -18.80 -10.01
C VAL A 25 -6.12 -19.28 -11.13
N GLU A 26 -6.35 -18.80 -12.36
CA GLU A 26 -5.38 -18.94 -13.44
C GLU A 26 -4.05 -18.41 -12.92
N LYS A 27 -3.07 -19.30 -12.91
CA LYS A 27 -1.77 -19.13 -12.27
C LYS A 27 -1.13 -17.86 -12.83
N LEU A 28 -1.19 -16.74 -12.08
CA LEU A 28 -0.38 -15.56 -12.39
C LEU A 28 1.08 -16.03 -12.48
N SER A 29 1.61 -16.02 -13.70
CA SER A 29 3.03 -16.16 -14.08
C SER A 29 3.91 -17.16 -13.29
N GLY A 30 3.39 -18.25 -12.72
CA GLY A 30 4.20 -19.32 -12.12
C GLY A 30 5.16 -18.94 -10.97
N TYR A 31 5.26 -17.68 -10.56
CA TYR A 31 6.18 -17.17 -9.54
C TYR A 31 5.40 -16.72 -8.30
N ILE A 32 5.52 -17.46 -7.21
CA ILE A 32 4.93 -17.06 -5.94
C ILE A 32 5.87 -16.04 -5.30
N GLU A 33 5.36 -14.84 -5.05
CA GLU A 33 6.13 -13.78 -4.39
C GLU A 33 6.67 -14.26 -3.04
N THR A 34 7.86 -13.79 -2.68
CA THR A 34 8.48 -14.17 -1.39
C THR A 34 7.80 -13.44 -0.23
N LYS A 35 8.01 -13.92 1.00
CA LYS A 35 7.63 -13.15 2.20
C LYS A 35 8.30 -11.77 2.24
N GLN A 36 9.52 -11.68 1.71
CA GLN A 36 10.23 -10.41 1.60
C GLN A 36 9.48 -9.43 0.70
N CYS A 37 8.98 -9.89 -0.46
CA CYS A 37 8.19 -9.04 -1.34
C CYS A 37 6.86 -8.60 -0.72
N VAL A 38 6.15 -9.54 -0.08
CA VAL A 38 4.92 -9.24 0.66
C VAL A 38 5.16 -8.14 1.69
N ASN A 39 6.22 -8.27 2.49
CA ASN A 39 6.57 -7.30 3.53
C ASN A 39 7.05 -5.96 2.94
N ALA A 40 7.83 -5.99 1.85
CA ALA A 40 8.30 -4.77 1.17
C ALA A 40 7.12 -3.93 0.65
N CYS A 41 6.08 -4.60 0.15
CA CYS A 41 4.85 -3.98 -0.32
C CYS A 41 3.85 -3.64 0.81
N GLY A 42 4.19 -3.88 2.08
CA GLY A 42 3.34 -3.55 3.22
C GLY A 42 2.10 -4.45 3.36
N LEU A 43 2.13 -5.65 2.75
CA LEU A 43 1.09 -6.66 2.86
C LEU A 43 1.40 -7.59 4.05
N GLN A 44 0.37 -8.22 4.63
CA GLN A 44 0.53 -9.25 5.67
C GLN A 44 -0.02 -10.59 5.16
N ARG A 45 0.72 -11.69 5.42
CA ARG A 45 0.26 -13.05 5.10
C ARG A 45 -0.62 -13.64 6.20
N GLU A 46 -0.48 -13.15 7.43
CA GLU A 46 -1.23 -13.63 8.58
C GLU A 46 -2.40 -12.69 8.89
N GLY A 47 -3.62 -13.03 8.45
CA GLY A 47 -4.85 -12.38 8.92
C GLY A 47 -5.76 -11.89 7.80
N VAL A 48 -6.88 -12.58 7.64
CA VAL A 48 -8.04 -12.13 6.87
C VAL A 48 -8.60 -10.89 7.57
N GLU A 49 -8.22 -9.71 7.10
CA GLU A 49 -9.00 -8.47 7.02
C GLU A 49 -8.06 -7.30 6.72
N ILE A 50 -7.64 -7.20 5.45
CA ILE A 50 -7.14 -5.93 4.94
C ILE A 50 -8.38 -5.05 4.75
N SER A 51 -8.67 -4.16 5.69
CA SER A 51 -9.71 -3.15 5.44
C SER A 51 -9.26 -2.31 4.25
N PHE A 52 -10.19 -2.01 3.33
CA PHE A 52 -9.95 -1.18 2.15
C PHE A 52 -9.35 0.19 2.53
N ASP A 53 -9.72 0.73 3.71
CA ASP A 53 -9.15 1.98 4.23
C ASP A 53 -7.64 1.89 4.52
N THR A 54 -7.15 0.69 4.85
CA THR A 54 -5.72 0.44 5.08
C THR A 54 -4.92 0.45 3.78
N PHE A 55 -5.54 0.03 2.68
CA PHE A 55 -4.96 -0.10 1.35
C PHE A 55 -4.71 1.26 0.67
N LEU A 56 -5.36 2.32 1.15
CA LEU A 56 -5.12 3.69 0.67
C LEU A 56 -4.46 4.57 1.74
N SER A 57 -3.98 3.97 2.83
CA SER A 57 -3.25 4.72 3.85
C SER A 57 -1.92 5.24 3.30
N SER A 58 -1.50 6.43 3.76
CA SER A 58 -0.19 7.02 3.41
C SER A 58 0.98 6.05 3.65
N LYS A 59 0.87 5.23 4.71
CA LYS A 59 1.86 4.21 5.07
C LYS A 59 1.90 3.08 4.04
N PHE A 60 0.75 2.55 3.63
CA PHE A 60 0.70 1.51 2.60
C PHE A 60 1.24 2.03 1.26
N THR A 61 0.83 3.22 0.85
CA THR A 61 1.34 3.88 -0.36
C THR A 61 2.86 4.06 -0.31
N ALA A 62 3.43 4.37 0.86
CA ALA A 62 4.88 4.47 1.01
C ALA A 62 5.60 3.12 0.79
N HIS A 63 5.04 2.03 1.31
CA HIS A 63 5.58 0.68 1.08
C HIS A 63 5.44 0.26 -0.38
N LEU A 64 4.25 0.45 -0.95
CA LEU A 64 3.93 0.12 -2.34
C LEU A 64 4.82 0.87 -3.34
N CYS A 65 4.99 2.17 -3.14
CA CYS A 65 5.81 3.02 -4.02
C CYS A 65 7.31 2.97 -3.68
N SER A 66 7.71 2.16 -2.71
CA SER A 66 9.13 1.91 -2.44
C SER A 66 9.76 1.13 -3.59
N SER A 67 11.03 1.39 -3.89
CA SER A 67 11.74 0.65 -4.94
C SER A 67 11.79 -0.86 -4.66
N ALA A 68 11.83 -1.24 -3.37
CA ALA A 68 11.85 -2.63 -2.94
C ALA A 68 10.56 -3.40 -3.27
N CYS A 69 9.43 -2.70 -3.46
CA CYS A 69 8.17 -3.29 -3.92
C CYS A 69 7.98 -3.06 -5.43
N TYR A 70 7.94 -1.78 -5.84
CA TYR A 70 7.49 -1.38 -7.17
C TYR A 70 8.32 -1.97 -8.33
N HIS A 71 9.63 -2.19 -8.11
CA HIS A 71 10.52 -2.75 -9.14
C HIS A 71 10.85 -4.23 -8.96
N ASN A 72 10.63 -4.79 -7.76
CA ASN A 72 11.16 -6.11 -7.40
C ASN A 72 10.07 -7.16 -7.14
N CYS A 73 8.80 -6.76 -7.08
CA CYS A 73 7.67 -7.64 -6.74
C CYS A 73 6.59 -7.59 -7.84
N PRO A 74 6.90 -8.11 -9.05
CA PRO A 74 6.09 -7.91 -10.25
C PRO A 74 4.65 -8.43 -10.11
N ASN A 75 4.42 -9.54 -9.40
CA ASN A 75 3.08 -10.12 -9.31
C ASN A 75 2.18 -9.37 -8.31
N ILE A 76 2.78 -8.78 -7.26
CA ILE A 76 2.03 -7.88 -6.38
C ILE A 76 1.71 -6.58 -7.12
N VAL A 77 2.69 -5.99 -7.82
CA VAL A 77 2.50 -4.73 -8.53
C VAL A 77 1.48 -4.87 -9.66
N ASP A 78 1.52 -5.97 -10.41
CA ASP A 78 0.54 -6.26 -11.48
C ASP A 78 -0.88 -6.41 -10.92
N LEU A 79 -1.05 -7.17 -9.84
CA LEU A 79 -2.35 -7.32 -9.18
C LEU A 79 -2.92 -5.96 -8.74
N LEU A 80 -2.08 -5.09 -8.19
CA LEU A 80 -2.48 -3.76 -7.73
C LEU A 80 -2.77 -2.81 -8.90
N LEU A 81 -2.01 -2.90 -10.00
CA LEU A 81 -2.31 -2.17 -11.23
C LEU A 81 -3.67 -2.53 -11.79
N ASN A 82 -3.98 -3.83 -11.87
CA ASN A 82 -5.27 -4.30 -12.37
C ASN A 82 -6.42 -3.87 -11.45
N LEU A 83 -6.27 -4.06 -10.14
CA LEU A 83 -7.30 -3.66 -9.17
C LEU A 83 -7.57 -2.14 -9.19
N THR A 84 -6.52 -1.33 -9.32
CA THR A 84 -6.68 0.13 -9.39
C THR A 84 -7.27 0.57 -10.73
N ALA A 85 -6.93 -0.10 -11.84
CA ALA A 85 -7.49 0.17 -13.16
C ALA A 85 -9.01 -0.10 -13.20
N ASP A 86 -9.47 -1.16 -12.53
CA ASP A 86 -10.90 -1.49 -12.40
C ASP A 86 -11.68 -0.39 -11.64
N GLU A 87 -11.01 0.32 -10.73
CA GLU A 87 -11.55 1.46 -9.98
C GLU A 87 -11.30 2.82 -10.67
N GLY A 88 -10.69 2.82 -11.87
CA GLY A 88 -10.36 4.03 -12.63
C GLY A 88 -9.20 4.86 -12.05
N VAL A 89 -8.41 4.28 -11.15
CA VAL A 89 -7.28 4.91 -10.49
C VAL A 89 -5.96 4.39 -11.08
N SER A 90 -4.98 5.29 -11.28
CA SER A 90 -3.68 4.92 -11.85
C SER A 90 -2.62 4.81 -10.76
N LEU A 91 -2.09 3.59 -10.55
CA LEU A 91 -1.01 3.35 -9.57
C LEU A 91 0.25 4.21 -9.80
N PRO A 92 0.77 4.40 -11.04
CA PRO A 92 1.87 5.33 -11.30
C PRO A 92 1.58 6.76 -10.83
N ASN A 93 0.34 7.24 -11.02
CA ASN A 93 -0.05 8.57 -10.56
C ASN A 93 -0.11 8.64 -9.03
N ILE A 94 -0.60 7.60 -8.35
CA ILE A 94 -0.56 7.53 -6.88
C ILE A 94 0.87 7.69 -6.38
N CYS A 95 1.82 6.91 -6.93
CA CYS A 95 3.22 6.96 -6.51
C CYS A 95 3.91 8.28 -6.84
N LYS A 96 3.60 8.88 -7.99
CA LYS A 96 4.11 10.21 -8.35
C LYS A 96 3.60 11.27 -7.36
N ASN A 97 2.31 11.27 -7.06
CA ASN A 97 1.71 12.25 -6.14
C ASN A 97 2.25 12.10 -4.73
N HIS A 98 2.41 10.86 -4.25
CA HIS A 98 3.04 10.56 -2.96
C HIS A 98 4.45 11.15 -2.87
N LYS A 99 5.28 10.94 -3.89
CA LYS A 99 6.63 11.51 -3.94
C LYS A 99 6.65 13.04 -3.88
N GLU A 100 5.72 13.71 -4.56
CA GLU A 100 5.62 15.17 -4.53
C GLU A 100 5.17 15.71 -3.15
N ILE A 101 4.25 15.01 -2.48
CA ILE A 101 3.85 15.35 -1.10
C ILE A 101 5.05 15.24 -0.16
N TYR A 102 5.80 14.13 -0.20
CA TYR A 102 7.00 13.95 0.63
C TYR A 102 8.08 14.97 0.32
N ARG A 103 8.31 15.29 -0.97
CA ARG A 103 9.26 16.31 -1.40
C ARG A 103 8.88 17.70 -0.86
N THR A 104 7.61 18.05 -0.93
CA THR A 104 7.08 19.32 -0.42
C THR A 104 7.24 19.40 1.10
N MET A 105 6.90 18.33 1.82
CA MET A 105 7.06 18.25 3.26
C MET A 105 8.53 18.41 3.68
N TYR A 106 9.46 17.72 3.01
CA TYR A 106 10.90 17.85 3.26
C TYR A 106 11.40 19.28 3.05
N LYS A 107 10.90 19.97 2.01
CA LYS A 107 11.25 21.37 1.73
C LYS A 107 10.78 22.32 2.83
N ILE A 108 9.57 22.12 3.36
CA ILE A 108 9.02 22.91 4.48
C ILE A 108 9.86 22.71 5.74
N LEU A 109 10.19 21.46 6.07
CA LEU A 109 11.05 21.12 7.22
C LEU A 109 12.47 21.70 7.10
N SER A 110 12.97 21.81 5.87
CA SER A 110 14.32 22.36 5.60
C SER A 110 14.35 23.88 5.57
N SER A 111 13.19 24.57 5.54
CA SER A 111 13.11 26.03 5.45
C SER A 111 13.16 26.77 6.79
N ASP A 112 13.32 26.07 7.91
CA ASP A 112 13.69 26.69 9.19
C ASP A 112 15.19 27.01 9.21
N SER A 113 15.58 28.06 8.48
CA SER A 113 16.80 28.81 8.78
C SER A 113 16.44 29.85 9.86
N PRO A 114 17.10 29.87 11.04
CA PRO A 114 16.96 31.02 11.92
C PRO A 114 17.47 32.23 11.16
N ALA A 115 16.61 33.21 10.95
CA ALA A 115 17.01 34.50 10.38
C ALA A 115 18.20 35.01 11.19
N ALA A 116 19.35 35.17 10.53
CA ALA A 116 20.53 35.75 11.14
C ALA A 116 20.13 37.13 11.69
N ALA A 117 20.10 37.26 13.02
CA ALA A 117 19.88 38.54 13.68
C ALA A 117 20.95 39.53 13.16
N PRO A 118 20.60 40.79 12.87
CA PRO A 118 21.60 41.76 12.44
C PRO A 118 22.62 41.92 13.56
N LEU A 119 23.89 41.60 13.28
CA LEU A 119 24.99 41.94 14.16
C LEU A 119 25.07 43.46 14.24
N VAL A 120 24.56 44.03 15.34
CA VAL A 120 24.76 45.44 15.67
C VAL A 120 26.25 45.62 15.94
N ALA A 121 26.93 46.35 15.06
CA ALA A 121 28.34 46.67 15.21
C ALA A 121 28.55 47.55 16.46
N PRO A 122 29.59 47.32 17.28
CA PRO A 122 29.89 48.20 18.40
C PRO A 122 30.43 49.55 17.89
N ALA A 123 29.92 50.64 18.46
CA ALA A 123 30.36 52.00 18.15
C ALA A 123 31.82 52.23 18.59
N PRO A 124 32.61 53.06 17.87
CA PRO A 124 34.00 53.30 18.22
C PRO A 124 34.10 54.26 19.41
N THR A 125 34.79 53.83 20.47
CA THR A 125 35.25 54.70 21.55
C THR A 125 36.43 55.54 21.06
N SER A 126 36.28 56.87 21.05
CA SER A 126 37.40 57.81 20.86
C SER A 126 38.09 58.10 22.20
N PHE A 127 39.41 58.33 22.12
CA PHE A 127 40.37 58.57 23.22
C PHE A 127 40.05 59.79 24.09
#